data_AF-A0A8J9UZW6-F1
#
_entry.id   AF-A0A8J9UZW6-F1
#
_cell.length_a   1.000
_cell.length_b   1.000
_cell.length_c   1.000
_cell.angle_alpha   90.00
_cell.angle_beta   90.00
_cell.angle_gamma   90.00
#
_symmetry.space_group_name_H-M   'P 1'
#
loop_
_entity.id
_entity.type
_entity.pdbx_description
1 polymer ?
#
loop_
_entity_poly.entity_id
_entity_poly.type
_entity_poly.pdbx_seq_one_letter_code
_entity_poly.pdbx_strand_id
1 'polypeptide(L)'
;MWNYEWTTRKNTTGGCYKHFGLPANTINKIYEQLELLQNTYNINFLTNIFSNLGIYTLSKNIGSEIVKYEPLYEKLLLVLNSGLQVKITITLNFISALLYLDEDGPTRKKALYIYAQNMLRNSGCLTAMSNIFASSMLHQETLKALCHSISEAVRDSSVNQSFCSHLVPLCIQKSRCGSSEIFSVLQSLLNKHKRNVELFHQNKGMELFSRLANGPRSFYIHIKKSKKVLKNYEKNDSDTEVDTCSYSFTNYMRERDAILKSNKDNIEHSKHISVFSLNDCNTCNDTIALKQKLANNSSLQQTVKRLKMGINLYGCDFKKISKAMWPQEKYMTPSVLYNLYRKLIIK
;
A
#
# COMPACT_ATOMS: atom_id res chain seq x y z
N MET A 1 -22.58 23.90 -6.84
CA MET A 1 -22.50 24.37 -5.44
C MET A 1 -23.40 23.45 -4.61
N TRP A 2 -22.85 22.38 -4.04
CA TRP A 2 -23.60 21.42 -3.21
C TRP A 2 -22.98 21.42 -1.80
N ASN A 3 -23.54 22.22 -0.91
CA ASN A 3 -23.32 22.15 0.53
C ASN A 3 -24.33 21.15 1.11
N TYR A 4 -23.87 20.07 1.73
CA TYR A 4 -24.68 19.31 2.68
C TYR A 4 -24.02 19.37 4.05
N GLU A 5 -24.54 20.27 4.88
CA GLU A 5 -24.37 20.25 6.33
C GLU A 5 -25.09 19.02 6.89
N TRP A 6 -24.32 18.07 7.42
CA TRP A 6 -24.88 16.97 8.20
C TRP A 6 -25.22 17.49 9.60
N THR A 7 -26.46 17.94 9.79
CA THR A 7 -26.99 18.25 11.12
C THR A 7 -27.28 16.94 11.86
N THR A 8 -26.42 16.63 12.83
CA THR A 8 -26.63 15.58 13.82
C THR A 8 -27.83 15.93 14.71
N ARG A 9 -29.00 15.34 14.45
CA ARG A 9 -30.04 15.26 15.49
C ARG A 9 -29.69 14.14 16.46
N LYS A 10 -29.21 14.55 17.63
CA LYS A 10 -29.28 13.75 18.86
C LYS A 10 -30.74 13.42 19.13
N ASN A 11 -31.06 12.13 19.24
CA ASN A 11 -32.11 11.67 20.13
C ASN A 11 -31.60 10.44 20.87
N THR A 12 -31.47 10.63 22.17
CA THR A 12 -31.21 9.66 23.21
C THR A 12 -32.37 8.68 23.36
N THR A 13 -32.10 7.38 23.24
CA THR A 13 -32.43 6.34 24.24
C THR A 13 -31.73 5.04 23.83
N GLY A 14 -31.15 4.37 24.82
CA GLY A 14 -30.25 3.24 24.61
C GLY A 14 -30.94 1.92 24.23
N GLY A 15 -30.10 0.95 23.85
CA GLY A 15 -30.45 -0.48 23.88
C GLY A 15 -30.49 -1.17 22.51
N CYS A 16 -29.59 -2.13 22.35
CA CYS A 16 -29.59 -3.25 21.39
C CYS A 16 -29.29 -2.93 19.91
N TYR A 17 -28.05 -3.25 19.51
CA TYR A 17 -27.68 -3.53 18.12
C TYR A 17 -28.50 -4.71 17.58
N LYS A 18 -29.68 -4.42 17.03
CA LYS A 18 -30.38 -5.36 16.14
C LYS A 18 -29.68 -5.36 14.79
N HIS A 19 -29.19 -6.52 14.37
CA HIS A 19 -28.80 -6.81 13.00
C HIS A 19 -30.00 -6.53 12.07
N PHE A 20 -30.03 -5.37 11.43
CA PHE A 20 -30.99 -5.08 10.37
C PHE A 20 -30.57 -5.84 9.10
N GLY A 21 -31.08 -7.05 8.94
CA GLY A 21 -31.19 -7.67 7.62
C GLY A 21 -32.08 -6.79 6.74
N LEU A 22 -31.68 -6.55 5.49
CA LEU A 22 -32.54 -5.88 4.51
C LEU A 22 -33.81 -6.73 4.31
N PRO A 23 -35.00 -6.11 4.20
CA PRO A 23 -36.23 -6.87 3.98
C PRO A 23 -36.16 -7.65 2.66
N ALA A 24 -36.74 -8.85 2.62
CA ALA A 24 -36.64 -9.78 1.48
C ALA A 24 -37.05 -9.15 0.13
N ASN A 25 -38.03 -8.24 0.15
CA ASN A 25 -38.46 -7.48 -1.03
C ASN A 25 -37.31 -6.62 -1.63
N THR A 26 -36.41 -6.10 -0.80
CA THR A 26 -35.23 -5.34 -1.28
C THR A 26 -34.17 -6.25 -1.90
N ILE A 27 -34.03 -7.47 -1.40
CA ILE A 27 -33.07 -8.45 -1.96
C ILE A 27 -33.51 -8.89 -3.35
N ASN A 28 -34.80 -9.21 -3.53
CA ASN A 28 -35.35 -9.62 -4.83
C ASN A 28 -35.18 -8.52 -5.88
N LYS A 29 -35.44 -7.26 -5.53
CA LYS A 29 -35.23 -6.10 -6.41
C LYS A 29 -33.79 -5.95 -6.91
N ILE A 30 -32.80 -6.37 -6.12
CA ILE A 30 -31.40 -6.28 -6.53
C ILE A 30 -31.06 -7.38 -7.53
N TYR A 31 -31.53 -8.61 -7.32
CA TYR A 31 -31.34 -9.68 -8.29
C TYR A 31 -32.04 -9.39 -9.62
N GLU A 32 -33.26 -8.83 -9.57
CA GLU A 32 -33.94 -8.33 -10.77
C GLU A 32 -33.09 -7.27 -11.50
N GLN A 33 -32.47 -6.33 -10.77
CA GLN A 33 -31.58 -5.34 -11.38
C GLN A 33 -30.32 -5.95 -11.99
N LEU A 34 -29.73 -6.97 -11.36
CA LEU A 34 -28.56 -7.67 -11.90
C LEU A 34 -28.92 -8.47 -13.16
N GLU A 35 -30.09 -9.12 -13.20
CA GLU A 35 -30.60 -9.81 -14.38
C GLU A 35 -30.88 -8.84 -15.53
N LEU A 36 -31.51 -7.70 -15.24
CA LEU A 36 -31.75 -6.64 -16.22
C LEU A 36 -30.44 -6.06 -16.76
N LEU A 37 -29.40 -5.96 -15.93
CA LEU A 37 -28.08 -5.48 -16.31
C LEU A 37 -27.41 -6.39 -17.35
N GLN A 38 -27.60 -7.71 -17.24
CA GLN A 38 -27.04 -8.68 -18.20
C GLN A 38 -27.53 -8.42 -19.63
N ASN A 39 -28.83 -8.19 -19.76
CA ASN A 39 -29.53 -8.19 -21.05
C ASN A 39 -29.57 -6.82 -21.74
N THR A 40 -29.18 -5.75 -21.04
CA THR A 40 -29.27 -4.39 -21.57
C THR A 40 -27.92 -3.84 -22.05
N TYR A 41 -27.96 -3.03 -23.10
CA TYR A 41 -26.84 -2.24 -23.62
C TYR A 41 -27.18 -0.75 -23.68
N ASN A 42 -28.38 -0.37 -23.23
CA ASN A 42 -28.81 1.02 -23.23
C ASN A 42 -28.07 1.79 -22.13
N ILE A 43 -27.20 2.71 -22.52
CA ILE A 43 -26.34 3.47 -21.59
C ILE A 43 -27.17 4.23 -20.55
N ASN A 44 -28.31 4.82 -20.93
CA ASN A 44 -29.17 5.54 -19.98
C ASN A 44 -29.70 4.60 -18.90
N PHE A 45 -30.21 3.44 -19.32
CA PHE A 45 -30.73 2.44 -18.41
C PHE A 45 -29.64 1.86 -17.50
N LEU A 46 -28.46 1.55 -18.05
CA LEU A 46 -27.29 1.09 -17.28
C LEU A 46 -26.90 2.10 -16.19
N THR A 47 -26.83 3.38 -16.51
CA THR A 47 -26.48 4.40 -15.51
C THR A 47 -27.50 4.54 -14.39
N ASN A 48 -28.77 4.30 -14.67
CA ASN A 48 -29.82 4.26 -13.65
C ASN A 48 -29.64 3.05 -12.74
N ILE A 49 -29.34 1.87 -13.30
CA ILE A 49 -29.02 0.67 -12.53
C ILE A 49 -27.79 0.91 -11.64
N PHE A 50 -26.69 1.46 -12.17
CA PHE A 50 -25.48 1.75 -11.38
C PHE A 50 -25.76 2.70 -10.22
N SER A 51 -26.58 3.72 -10.43
CA SER A 51 -26.97 4.67 -9.38
C SER A 51 -27.73 3.96 -8.25
N ASN A 52 -28.64 3.05 -8.59
CA ASN A 52 -29.42 2.27 -7.62
C ASN A 52 -28.54 1.26 -6.89
N LEU A 53 -27.74 0.47 -7.62
CA LEU A 53 -26.83 -0.53 -7.05
C LEU A 53 -25.75 0.11 -6.17
N GLY A 54 -25.33 1.35 -6.44
CA GLY A 54 -24.34 2.06 -5.63
C GLY A 54 -24.76 2.20 -4.16
N ILE A 55 -26.05 2.45 -3.91
CA ILE A 55 -26.62 2.54 -2.56
C ILE A 55 -26.49 1.19 -1.84
N TYR A 56 -26.76 0.10 -2.55
CA TYR A 56 -26.74 -1.26 -1.98
C TYR A 56 -25.34 -1.84 -1.85
N THR A 57 -24.38 -1.36 -2.62
CA THR A 57 -22.97 -1.81 -2.58
C THR A 57 -22.35 -1.58 -1.20
N LEU A 58 -22.77 -0.53 -0.51
CA LEU A 58 -22.30 -0.21 0.85
C LEU A 58 -22.98 -1.06 1.95
N SER A 59 -23.99 -1.86 1.59
CA SER A 59 -24.69 -2.75 2.53
C SER A 59 -23.90 -4.02 2.83
N LYS A 60 -23.86 -4.45 4.11
CA LYS A 60 -23.03 -5.58 4.56
C LYS A 60 -23.42 -6.94 3.94
N ASN A 61 -24.69 -7.13 3.57
CA ASN A 61 -25.20 -8.43 3.14
C ASN A 61 -25.17 -8.63 1.63
N ILE A 62 -25.45 -7.58 0.85
CA ILE A 62 -25.67 -7.71 -0.60
C ILE A 62 -24.52 -7.13 -1.42
N GLY A 63 -23.73 -6.22 -0.83
CA GLY A 63 -22.59 -5.63 -1.51
C GLY A 63 -21.60 -6.67 -2.04
N SER A 64 -21.44 -7.82 -1.37
CA SER A 64 -20.57 -8.89 -1.87
C SER A 64 -21.05 -9.52 -3.17
N GLU A 65 -22.36 -9.67 -3.35
CA GLU A 65 -22.93 -10.30 -4.54
C GLU A 65 -22.82 -9.35 -5.73
N ILE A 66 -23.08 -8.05 -5.52
CA ILE A 66 -22.91 -7.02 -6.55
C ILE A 66 -21.45 -6.97 -7.02
N VAL A 67 -20.49 -6.92 -6.09
CA VAL A 67 -19.06 -6.83 -6.42
C VAL A 67 -18.58 -8.04 -7.22
N LYS A 68 -19.12 -9.23 -6.93
CA LYS A 68 -18.73 -10.49 -7.59
C LYS A 68 -19.47 -10.77 -8.90
N TYR A 69 -20.45 -9.94 -9.28
CA TYR A 69 -21.22 -10.16 -10.49
C TYR A 69 -20.40 -9.77 -11.73
N GLU A 70 -19.78 -10.74 -12.41
CA GLU A 70 -18.82 -10.48 -13.50
C GLU A 70 -19.37 -9.64 -14.67
N PRO A 71 -20.62 -9.87 -15.17
CA PRO A 71 -21.16 -9.06 -16.27
C PRO A 71 -21.24 -7.56 -15.94
N LEU A 72 -21.26 -7.19 -14.65
CA LEU A 72 -21.20 -5.80 -14.21
C LEU A 72 -20.04 -5.04 -14.88
N TYR A 73 -18.85 -5.62 -14.87
CA TYR A 73 -17.64 -4.93 -15.30
C TYR A 73 -17.59 -4.68 -16.81
N GLU A 74 -18.19 -5.57 -17.61
CA GLU A 74 -18.37 -5.35 -19.05
C GLU A 74 -19.30 -4.16 -19.32
N LYS A 75 -20.38 -4.04 -18.53
CA LYS A 75 -21.32 -2.92 -18.67
C LYS A 75 -20.72 -1.61 -18.16
N LEU A 76 -19.88 -1.65 -17.13
CA LEU A 76 -19.10 -0.48 -16.69
C LEU A 76 -18.20 0.01 -17.82
N LEU A 77 -17.46 -0.90 -18.46
CA LEU A 77 -16.60 -0.57 -19.61
C LEU A 77 -17.40 0.08 -20.74
N LEU A 78 -18.57 -0.48 -21.07
CA LEU A 78 -19.45 0.05 -22.11
C LEU A 78 -19.80 1.52 -21.86
N VAL A 79 -20.17 1.87 -20.62
CA VAL A 79 -20.52 3.26 -20.29
C VAL A 79 -19.28 4.16 -20.23
N LEU A 80 -18.15 3.67 -19.72
CA LEU A 80 -16.89 4.44 -19.72
C LEU A 80 -16.46 4.83 -21.15
N ASN A 81 -16.66 3.94 -22.12
CA ASN A 81 -16.32 4.18 -23.52
C ASN A 81 -17.38 4.97 -24.31
N SER A 82 -18.49 5.37 -23.68
CA SER A 82 -19.58 6.06 -24.39
C SER A 82 -19.27 7.52 -24.78
N GLY A 83 -18.26 8.14 -24.16
CA GLY A 83 -17.96 9.57 -24.32
C GLY A 83 -18.95 10.53 -23.62
N LEU A 84 -20.02 10.01 -23.02
CA LEU A 84 -21.04 10.82 -22.35
C LEU A 84 -20.60 11.19 -20.93
N GLN A 85 -19.99 12.38 -20.76
CA GLN A 85 -19.37 12.83 -19.50
C GLN A 85 -20.24 12.64 -18.24
N VAL A 86 -21.53 12.98 -18.30
CA VAL A 86 -22.46 12.83 -17.16
C VAL A 86 -22.61 11.34 -16.78
N LYS A 87 -22.72 10.47 -17.78
CA LYS A 87 -22.89 9.02 -17.60
C LYS A 87 -21.60 8.36 -17.11
N ILE A 88 -20.46 8.81 -17.63
CA ILE A 88 -19.14 8.44 -17.14
C ILE A 88 -19.00 8.81 -15.67
N THR A 89 -19.40 10.02 -15.27
CA THR A 89 -19.32 10.47 -13.87
C THR A 89 -20.13 9.60 -12.92
N ILE A 90 -21.37 9.25 -13.28
CA ILE A 90 -22.21 8.32 -12.51
C ILE A 90 -21.52 6.97 -12.36
N THR A 91 -20.95 6.46 -13.45
CA THR A 91 -20.25 5.16 -13.49
C THR A 91 -19.00 5.18 -12.61
N LEU A 92 -18.21 6.25 -12.64
CA LEU A 92 -17.02 6.42 -11.79
C LEU A 92 -17.39 6.50 -10.30
N ASN A 93 -18.48 7.19 -9.95
CA ASN A 93 -18.99 7.22 -8.58
C ASN A 93 -19.40 5.82 -8.11
N PHE A 94 -20.04 5.04 -8.99
CA PHE A 94 -20.36 3.65 -8.68
C PHE A 94 -19.11 2.76 -8.54
N ILE A 95 -18.10 2.92 -9.39
CA ILE A 95 -16.79 2.25 -9.25
C ILE A 95 -16.15 2.60 -7.90
N SER A 96 -16.23 3.87 -7.48
CA SER A 96 -15.74 4.30 -6.18
C SER A 96 -16.46 3.60 -5.02
N ALA A 97 -17.78 3.35 -5.16
CA ALA A 97 -18.54 2.57 -4.19
C ALA A 97 -18.11 1.08 -4.16
N LEU A 98 -17.81 0.47 -5.32
CA LEU A 98 -17.26 -0.89 -5.40
C LEU A 98 -15.90 -1.01 -4.72
N LEU A 99 -15.10 0.06 -4.80
CA LEU A 99 -13.76 0.17 -4.21
C LEU A 99 -13.77 0.77 -2.80
N TYR A 100 -14.93 0.88 -2.14
CA TYR A 100 -14.98 1.42 -0.78
C TYR A 100 -14.39 0.44 0.24
N LEU A 101 -13.27 0.84 0.85
CA LEU A 101 -12.64 0.11 1.95
C LEU A 101 -12.82 0.89 3.26
N ASP A 102 -13.48 0.27 4.22
CA ASP A 102 -13.54 0.73 5.61
C ASP A 102 -12.31 0.16 6.34
N GLU A 103 -11.39 1.01 6.81
CA GLU A 103 -10.07 0.59 7.32
C GLU A 103 -10.15 -0.29 8.57
N ASP A 104 -11.25 -0.21 9.33
CA ASP A 104 -11.55 -1.06 10.49
C ASP A 104 -12.40 -2.30 10.13
N GLY A 105 -12.57 -2.57 8.84
CA GLY A 105 -13.47 -3.59 8.32
C GLY A 105 -12.96 -5.03 8.46
N PRO A 106 -13.88 -6.02 8.52
CA PRO A 106 -13.51 -7.43 8.52
C PRO A 106 -12.70 -7.81 7.27
N THR A 107 -11.79 -8.78 7.40
CA THR A 107 -10.89 -9.31 6.34
C THR A 107 -11.59 -9.62 5.02
N ARG A 108 -12.88 -10.01 5.08
CA ARG A 108 -13.74 -10.27 3.92
C ARG A 108 -13.94 -9.03 3.02
N LYS A 109 -14.08 -7.82 3.59
CA LYS A 109 -14.21 -6.58 2.80
C LYS A 109 -12.94 -6.28 2.02
N LYS A 110 -11.77 -6.50 2.62
CA LYS A 110 -10.47 -6.34 1.94
C LYS A 110 -10.32 -7.31 0.77
N ALA A 111 -10.79 -8.55 0.90
CA ALA A 111 -10.79 -9.51 -0.19
C ALA A 111 -11.69 -9.06 -1.36
N LEU A 112 -12.89 -8.53 -1.08
CA LEU A 112 -13.79 -7.98 -2.10
C LEU A 112 -13.20 -6.76 -2.80
N TYR A 113 -12.56 -5.87 -2.05
CA TYR A 113 -11.84 -4.72 -2.60
C TYR A 113 -10.75 -5.15 -3.59
N ILE A 114 -9.89 -6.12 -3.19
CA ILE A 114 -8.85 -6.66 -4.07
C ILE A 114 -9.46 -7.35 -5.30
N TYR A 115 -10.57 -8.07 -5.12
CA TYR A 115 -11.31 -8.67 -6.22
C TYR A 115 -11.79 -7.61 -7.23
N ALA A 116 -12.43 -6.54 -6.75
CA ALA A 116 -12.88 -5.43 -7.59
C ALA A 116 -11.72 -4.74 -8.33
N GLN A 117 -10.59 -4.48 -7.66
CA GLN A 117 -9.38 -3.94 -8.28
C GLN A 117 -8.88 -4.80 -9.45
N ASN A 118 -8.89 -6.13 -9.28
CA ASN A 118 -8.48 -7.07 -10.33
C ASN A 118 -9.50 -7.12 -11.47
N MET A 119 -10.80 -7.13 -11.16
CA MET A 119 -11.86 -7.13 -12.18
C MET A 119 -11.86 -5.85 -13.01
N LEU A 120 -11.63 -4.68 -12.40
CA LEU A 120 -11.49 -3.43 -13.13
C LEU A 120 -10.29 -3.44 -14.09
N ARG A 121 -9.18 -4.08 -13.73
CA ARG A 121 -8.04 -4.25 -14.64
C ARG A 121 -8.39 -5.24 -15.75
N ASN A 122 -8.86 -6.44 -15.39
CA ASN A 122 -9.08 -7.54 -16.33
C ASN A 122 -10.20 -7.24 -17.34
N SER A 123 -11.24 -6.53 -16.93
CA SER A 123 -12.32 -6.06 -17.82
C SER A 123 -11.91 -4.90 -18.73
N GLY A 124 -10.73 -4.30 -18.54
CA GLY A 124 -10.31 -3.10 -19.29
C GLY A 124 -10.91 -1.79 -18.78
N CYS A 125 -11.72 -1.78 -17.72
CA CYS A 125 -12.23 -0.55 -17.11
C CYS A 125 -11.08 0.38 -16.68
N LEU A 126 -10.00 -0.18 -16.12
CA LEU A 126 -8.83 0.61 -15.71
C LEU A 126 -8.10 1.23 -16.91
N THR A 127 -8.06 0.54 -18.04
CA THR A 127 -7.56 1.08 -19.32
C THR A 127 -8.44 2.23 -19.80
N ALA A 128 -9.76 2.05 -19.81
CA ALA A 128 -10.69 3.10 -20.21
C ALA A 128 -10.56 4.34 -19.31
N MET A 129 -10.49 4.15 -17.98
CA MET A 129 -10.22 5.25 -17.04
C MET A 129 -8.89 5.95 -17.32
N SER A 130 -7.82 5.19 -17.62
CA SER A 130 -6.51 5.75 -17.95
C SER A 130 -6.54 6.58 -19.25
N ASN A 131 -7.29 6.12 -20.26
CA ASN A 131 -7.48 6.83 -21.52
C ASN A 131 -8.30 8.12 -21.34
N ILE A 132 -9.39 8.06 -20.56
CA ILE A 132 -10.17 9.24 -20.18
C ILE A 132 -9.26 10.23 -19.44
N PHE A 133 -8.39 9.76 -18.54
CA PHE A 133 -7.48 10.62 -17.79
C PHE A 133 -6.44 11.30 -18.69
N ALA A 134 -5.95 10.59 -19.72
CA ALA A 134 -5.03 11.14 -20.70
C ALA A 134 -5.67 12.21 -21.60
N SER A 135 -7.00 12.18 -21.79
CA SER A 135 -7.72 13.15 -22.61
C SER A 135 -7.61 14.60 -22.09
N SER A 136 -7.76 15.58 -22.98
CA SER A 136 -7.51 17.01 -22.68
C SER A 136 -8.71 17.74 -22.07
N MET A 137 -9.94 17.25 -22.25
CA MET A 137 -11.16 17.95 -21.84
C MET A 137 -12.06 17.06 -20.99
N LEU A 138 -12.10 17.34 -19.68
CA LEU A 138 -13.02 16.72 -18.73
C LEU A 138 -13.70 17.81 -17.90
N HIS A 139 -14.98 17.61 -17.57
CA HIS A 139 -15.61 18.43 -16.55
C HIS A 139 -14.95 18.19 -15.20
N GLN A 140 -14.91 19.21 -14.34
CA GLN A 140 -14.22 19.15 -13.05
C GLN A 140 -14.74 18.00 -12.17
N GLU A 141 -16.06 17.78 -12.13
CA GLU A 141 -16.67 16.67 -11.38
C GLU A 141 -16.26 15.31 -11.94
N THR A 142 -16.20 15.18 -13.26
CA THR A 142 -15.75 13.95 -13.93
C THR A 142 -14.28 13.69 -13.63
N LEU A 143 -13.43 14.72 -13.69
CA LEU A 143 -12.00 14.62 -13.34
C LEU A 143 -11.83 14.18 -11.88
N LYS A 144 -12.59 14.76 -10.95
CA LYS A 144 -12.54 14.40 -9.53
C LYS A 144 -12.93 12.94 -9.30
N ALA A 145 -14.07 12.51 -9.85
CA ALA A 145 -14.53 11.12 -9.76
C ALA A 145 -13.53 10.14 -10.41
N LEU A 146 -12.92 10.53 -11.53
CA LEU A 146 -11.93 9.75 -12.25
C LEU A 146 -10.64 9.58 -11.45
N CYS A 147 -10.08 10.69 -10.94
CA CYS A 147 -8.89 10.68 -10.11
C CYS A 147 -9.11 9.82 -8.86
N HIS A 148 -10.28 9.94 -8.21
CA HIS A 148 -10.60 9.10 -7.06
C HIS A 148 -10.66 7.61 -7.44
N SER A 149 -11.38 7.27 -8.51
CA SER A 149 -11.54 5.89 -8.97
C SER A 149 -10.20 5.24 -9.36
N ILE A 150 -9.34 5.96 -10.10
CA ILE A 150 -8.00 5.46 -10.45
C ILE A 150 -7.15 5.31 -9.19
N SER A 151 -7.18 6.29 -8.29
CA SER A 151 -6.41 6.24 -7.03
C SER A 151 -6.77 5.01 -6.21
N GLU A 152 -8.06 4.68 -6.08
CA GLU A 152 -8.51 3.49 -5.38
C GLU A 152 -8.20 2.20 -6.15
N ALA A 153 -8.31 2.20 -7.48
CA ALA A 153 -8.01 1.02 -8.29
C ALA A 153 -6.53 0.60 -8.20
N VAL A 154 -5.61 1.56 -7.99
CA VAL A 154 -4.17 1.29 -7.90
C VAL A 154 -3.62 1.27 -6.47
N ARG A 155 -4.38 1.75 -5.47
CA ARG A 155 -3.92 1.82 -4.07
C ARG A 155 -3.52 0.43 -3.57
N ASP A 156 -2.29 0.35 -3.04
CA ASP A 156 -1.69 -0.87 -2.46
C ASP A 156 -1.70 -2.12 -3.36
N SER A 157 -1.89 -1.95 -4.68
CA SER A 157 -1.88 -3.03 -5.67
C SER A 157 -0.69 -2.87 -6.61
N SER A 158 0.41 -3.58 -6.36
CA SER A 158 1.64 -3.47 -7.17
C SER A 158 1.40 -3.78 -8.65
N VAL A 159 0.51 -4.72 -8.95
CA VAL A 159 0.16 -5.10 -10.32
C VAL A 159 -0.58 -3.96 -11.03
N ASN A 160 -1.56 -3.35 -10.37
CA ASN A 160 -2.30 -2.22 -10.95
C ASN A 160 -1.44 -0.95 -11.01
N GLN A 161 -0.55 -0.72 -10.04
CA GLN A 161 0.44 0.36 -10.08
C GLN A 161 1.40 0.20 -11.27
N SER A 162 1.87 -1.03 -11.54
CA SER A 162 2.70 -1.34 -12.71
C SER A 162 1.93 -1.18 -14.02
N PHE A 163 0.66 -1.61 -14.06
CA PHE A 163 -0.22 -1.45 -15.21
C PHE A 163 -0.43 0.04 -15.57
N CYS A 164 -0.63 0.89 -14.55
CA CYS A 164 -0.82 2.32 -14.69
C CYS A 164 0.47 3.15 -14.60
N SER A 165 1.66 2.56 -14.72
CA SER A 165 2.94 3.30 -14.63
C SER A 165 3.04 4.46 -15.64
N HIS A 166 2.44 4.29 -16.82
CA HIS A 166 2.40 5.32 -17.87
C HIS A 166 1.66 6.60 -17.45
N LEU A 167 0.82 6.55 -16.40
CA LEU A 167 0.14 7.72 -15.86
C LEU A 167 1.05 8.61 -15.00
N VAL A 168 2.19 8.12 -14.53
CA VAL A 168 3.13 8.92 -13.70
C VAL A 168 3.59 10.20 -14.41
N PRO A 169 4.16 10.15 -15.63
CA PRO A 169 4.53 11.38 -16.36
C PRO A 169 3.32 12.27 -16.66
N LEU A 170 2.16 11.69 -16.98
CA LEU A 170 0.92 12.44 -17.24
C LEU A 170 0.43 13.18 -15.99
N CYS A 171 0.51 12.56 -14.81
CA CYS A 171 0.19 13.20 -13.54
C CYS A 171 1.12 14.39 -13.30
N ILE A 172 2.43 14.24 -13.52
CA ILE A 172 3.39 15.34 -13.37
C ILE A 172 3.04 16.50 -14.31
N GLN A 173 2.76 16.21 -15.58
CA GLN A 173 2.37 17.22 -16.56
C GLN A 173 1.10 17.95 -16.14
N LYS A 174 0.03 17.22 -15.80
CA LYS A 174 -1.27 17.80 -15.46
C LYS A 174 -1.28 18.49 -14.09
N SER A 175 -0.46 18.04 -13.12
CA SER A 175 -0.32 18.70 -11.81
C SER A 175 0.27 20.11 -11.89
N ARG A 176 0.98 20.45 -12.97
CA ARG A 176 1.46 21.83 -13.20
C ARG A 176 0.32 22.84 -13.38
N CYS A 177 -0.89 22.37 -13.71
CA CYS A 177 -2.10 23.18 -13.84
C CYS A 177 -2.84 23.39 -12.51
N GLY A 178 -2.34 22.88 -11.38
CA GLY A 178 -2.87 23.17 -10.04
C GLY A 178 -4.05 22.31 -9.56
N SER A 179 -4.47 21.28 -10.30
CA SER A 179 -5.53 20.38 -9.83
C SER A 179 -5.02 19.47 -8.71
N SER A 180 -5.62 19.62 -7.52
CA SER A 180 -5.25 18.90 -6.32
C SER A 180 -5.58 17.40 -6.38
N GLU A 181 -6.58 17.05 -7.18
CA GLU A 181 -7.10 15.70 -7.35
C GLU A 181 -6.06 14.77 -7.96
N ILE A 182 -5.23 15.28 -8.87
CA ILE A 182 -4.18 14.51 -9.55
C ILE A 182 -3.13 14.01 -8.55
N PHE A 183 -2.89 14.73 -7.45
CA PHE A 183 -1.95 14.29 -6.44
C PHE A 183 -2.40 13.00 -5.73
N SER A 184 -3.71 12.75 -5.63
CA SER A 184 -4.21 11.48 -5.08
C SER A 184 -3.82 10.29 -5.95
N VAL A 185 -3.94 10.44 -7.28
CA VAL A 185 -3.54 9.41 -8.26
C VAL A 185 -2.05 9.17 -8.17
N LEU A 186 -1.28 10.25 -8.20
CA LEU A 186 0.17 10.19 -8.10
C LEU A 186 0.61 9.54 -6.77
N GLN A 187 -0.03 9.88 -5.65
CA GLN A 187 0.25 9.26 -4.36
C GLN A 187 0.01 7.76 -4.39
N SER A 188 -1.14 7.31 -4.88
CA SER A 188 -1.46 5.89 -4.97
C SER A 188 -0.53 5.14 -5.92
N LEU A 189 -0.11 5.74 -7.05
CA LEU A 189 0.84 5.13 -7.99
C LEU A 189 2.25 4.97 -7.43
N LEU A 190 2.68 5.89 -6.55
CA LEU A 190 4.03 5.90 -5.99
C LEU A 190 4.14 5.12 -4.68
N ASN A 191 3.03 4.92 -3.97
CA ASN A 191 3.05 4.31 -2.65
C ASN A 191 3.69 2.91 -2.68
N LYS A 192 4.84 2.77 -2.02
CA LYS A 192 5.63 1.52 -1.93
C LYS A 192 6.02 0.91 -3.29
N HIS A 193 5.99 1.66 -4.39
CA HIS A 193 6.27 1.14 -5.74
C HIS A 193 7.55 1.71 -6.34
N LYS A 194 8.67 0.98 -6.18
CA LYS A 194 10.03 1.42 -6.53
C LYS A 194 10.15 1.93 -7.98
N ARG A 195 9.69 1.16 -8.95
CA ARG A 195 9.74 1.53 -10.38
C ARG A 195 8.99 2.83 -10.70
N ASN A 196 7.83 3.04 -10.07
CA ASN A 196 7.04 4.26 -10.35
C ASN A 196 7.69 5.48 -9.70
N VAL A 197 8.31 5.28 -8.55
CA VAL A 197 9.11 6.28 -7.86
C VAL A 197 10.32 6.70 -8.70
N GLU A 198 11.07 5.76 -9.28
CA GLU A 198 12.15 6.06 -10.22
C GLU A 198 11.65 6.83 -11.45
N LEU A 199 10.55 6.37 -12.06
CA LEU A 199 9.93 7.04 -13.20
C LEU A 199 9.51 8.48 -12.86
N PHE A 200 9.00 8.72 -11.65
CA PHE A 200 8.66 10.05 -11.16
C PHE A 200 9.87 10.97 -11.08
N HIS A 201 11.02 10.46 -10.62
CA HIS A 201 12.26 11.21 -10.58
C HIS A 201 12.80 11.53 -11.97
N GLN A 202 12.83 10.53 -12.87
CA GLN A 202 13.27 10.69 -14.27
C GLN A 202 12.44 11.75 -15.01
N ASN A 203 11.15 11.87 -14.68
CA ASN A 203 10.25 12.86 -15.27
C ASN A 203 10.20 14.19 -14.50
N LYS A 204 11.25 14.52 -13.73
CA LYS A 204 11.38 15.80 -12.99
C LYS A 204 10.23 16.07 -12.02
N GLY A 205 9.58 15.03 -11.49
CA GLY A 205 8.42 15.16 -10.61
C GLY A 205 8.70 15.97 -9.34
N MET A 206 9.96 16.04 -8.90
CA MET A 206 10.36 16.87 -7.75
C MET A 206 10.11 18.38 -7.96
N GLU A 207 10.06 18.85 -9.22
CA GLU A 207 9.75 20.26 -9.54
C GLU A 207 8.33 20.67 -9.13
N LEU A 208 7.41 19.70 -8.97
CA LEU A 208 6.07 19.99 -8.47
C LEU A 208 6.10 20.61 -7.08
N PHE A 209 7.12 20.28 -6.28
CA PHE A 209 7.25 20.73 -4.89
C PHE A 209 8.10 21.98 -4.71
N SER A 210 8.91 22.36 -5.71
CA SER A 210 9.67 23.61 -5.65
C SER A 210 8.80 24.83 -5.96
N ARG A 211 7.73 24.66 -6.75
CA ARG A 211 6.76 25.72 -7.06
C ARG A 211 5.64 25.86 -6.02
N LEU A 212 5.32 24.77 -5.31
CA LEU A 212 4.24 24.73 -4.33
C LEU A 212 4.78 24.95 -2.91
N ALA A 213 5.09 26.20 -2.55
CA ALA A 213 5.24 26.58 -1.14
C ALA A 213 3.96 26.31 -0.30
N ASN A 214 2.83 26.03 -0.98
CA ASN A 214 1.51 25.75 -0.40
C ASN A 214 0.91 24.39 -0.79
N GLY A 215 1.71 23.42 -1.27
CA GLY A 215 1.22 22.06 -1.54
C GLY A 215 0.82 21.31 -0.25
N PRO A 216 0.00 20.24 -0.31
CA PRO A 216 -0.36 19.48 0.89
C PRO A 216 0.92 18.93 1.56
N ARG A 217 1.29 19.48 2.72
CA ARG A 217 2.47 19.07 3.50
C ARG A 217 2.55 17.55 3.74
N SER A 218 1.40 16.87 3.83
CA SER A 218 1.30 15.41 3.97
C SER A 218 1.90 14.65 2.79
N PHE A 219 1.66 15.11 1.56
CA PHE A 219 2.18 14.49 0.33
C PHE A 219 3.69 14.70 0.20
N TYR A 220 4.17 15.90 0.53
CA TYR A 220 5.61 16.21 0.57
C TYR A 220 6.38 15.34 1.58
N ILE A 221 5.79 15.05 2.76
CA ILE A 221 6.40 14.17 3.76
C ILE A 221 6.45 12.71 3.27
N HIS A 222 5.40 12.22 2.60
CA HIS A 222 5.35 10.86 2.06
C HIS A 222 6.40 10.66 0.96
N ILE A 223 6.51 11.60 0.02
CA ILE A 223 7.53 11.56 -1.04
C ILE A 223 8.94 11.78 -0.49
N LYS A 224 9.15 12.65 0.52
CA LYS A 224 10.48 12.77 1.18
C LYS A 224 10.90 11.50 1.91
N LYS A 225 9.97 10.73 2.51
CA LYS A 225 10.27 9.41 3.06
C LYS A 225 10.70 8.44 1.95
N SER A 226 10.03 8.47 0.79
CA SER A 226 10.44 7.72 -0.41
C SER A 226 11.81 8.18 -0.95
N LYS A 227 12.15 9.48 -0.85
CA LYS A 227 13.48 10.01 -1.20
C LYS A 227 14.58 9.54 -0.25
N LYS A 228 14.27 9.26 1.02
CA LYS A 228 15.18 8.55 1.95
C LYS A 228 15.39 7.09 1.54
N VAL A 229 14.39 6.46 0.90
CA VAL A 229 14.54 5.14 0.30
C VAL A 229 15.41 5.21 -0.96
N LEU A 230 15.25 6.22 -1.82
CA LEU A 230 16.06 6.42 -3.04
C LEU A 230 17.49 6.90 -2.80
N LYS A 231 17.75 7.73 -1.79
CA LYS A 231 19.13 8.15 -1.44
C LYS A 231 20.01 6.98 -0.96
N ASN A 232 19.40 5.85 -0.58
CA ASN A 232 20.11 4.61 -0.35
C ASN A 232 20.42 3.83 -1.65
N TYR A 233 19.86 4.23 -2.79
CA TYR A 233 20.05 3.58 -4.10
C TYR A 233 20.92 4.42 -5.06
N GLU A 234 20.84 5.75 -5.04
CA GLU A 234 21.70 6.64 -5.86
C GLU A 234 23.18 6.66 -5.42
N LYS A 235 23.53 5.94 -4.35
CA LYS A 235 24.91 5.82 -3.86
C LYS A 235 25.66 4.58 -4.39
N ASN A 236 25.04 3.79 -5.27
CA ASN A 236 25.55 2.49 -5.70
C ASN A 236 25.99 2.42 -7.18
N ASP A 237 26.07 3.54 -7.92
CA ASP A 237 26.33 3.51 -9.37
C ASP A 237 27.39 4.52 -9.87
N SER A 238 28.39 4.82 -9.04
CA SER A 238 29.64 5.44 -9.50
C SER A 238 30.83 4.83 -8.76
N ASP A 239 31.83 4.45 -9.54
CA ASP A 239 32.97 3.58 -9.25
C ASP A 239 33.62 3.65 -7.86
N THR A 240 33.97 2.45 -7.37
CA THR A 240 34.98 2.12 -6.34
C THR A 240 34.86 2.84 -5.00
N GLU A 241 34.06 2.28 -4.07
CA GLU A 241 34.49 1.99 -2.69
C GLU A 241 33.41 1.22 -1.90
N VAL A 242 33.72 -0.06 -1.64
CA VAL A 242 33.27 -0.92 -0.52
C VAL A 242 31.79 -0.81 -0.08
N ASP A 243 31.00 -1.77 -0.57
CA ASP A 243 29.61 -2.06 -0.18
C ASP A 243 29.37 -2.15 1.34
N THR A 244 28.82 -1.08 1.90
CA THR A 244 28.27 -1.08 3.26
C THR A 244 26.77 -1.41 3.24
N CYS A 245 26.47 -2.72 3.20
CA CYS A 245 25.14 -3.36 3.33
C CYS A 245 24.22 -2.66 4.35
N SER A 246 23.24 -1.89 3.89
CA SER A 246 22.35 -1.09 4.74
C SER A 246 21.04 -1.81 5.14
N TYR A 247 21.13 -2.98 5.78
CA TYR A 247 19.99 -3.59 6.47
C TYR A 247 20.22 -3.53 7.98
N SER A 248 19.26 -3.06 8.78
CA SER A 248 19.45 -2.90 10.24
C SER A 248 19.86 -4.19 10.96
N PHE A 249 19.49 -5.35 10.41
CA PHE A 249 19.89 -6.66 10.92
C PHE A 249 21.32 -7.06 10.49
N THR A 250 21.71 -6.78 9.24
CA THR A 250 23.07 -7.06 8.77
C THR A 250 24.08 -6.10 9.39
N ASN A 251 23.70 -4.82 9.54
CA ASN A 251 24.48 -3.83 10.29
C ASN A 251 24.61 -4.24 11.76
N TYR A 252 23.55 -4.75 12.38
CA TYR A 252 23.63 -5.33 13.72
C TYR A 252 24.66 -6.46 13.78
N MET A 253 24.60 -7.45 12.86
CA MET A 253 25.55 -8.56 12.86
C MET A 253 26.99 -8.08 12.65
N ARG A 254 27.21 -7.08 11.79
CA ARG A 254 28.52 -6.46 11.54
C ARG A 254 29.06 -5.71 12.75
N GLU A 255 28.26 -4.83 13.34
CA GLU A 255 28.64 -3.99 14.49
C GLU A 255 28.92 -4.88 15.71
N ARG A 256 28.11 -5.92 15.92
CA ARG A 256 28.34 -6.94 16.95
C ARG A 256 29.63 -7.72 16.71
N ASP A 257 29.83 -8.25 15.50
CA ASP A 257 31.02 -9.06 15.18
C ASP A 257 32.30 -8.22 15.26
N ALA A 258 32.22 -6.91 14.97
CA ALA A 258 33.32 -5.95 15.15
C ALA A 258 33.65 -5.70 16.64
N ILE A 259 32.64 -5.48 17.50
CA ILE A 259 32.84 -5.27 18.95
C ILE A 259 33.40 -6.53 19.63
N LEU A 260 33.03 -7.72 19.14
CA LEU A 260 33.56 -8.99 19.66
C LEU A 260 35.03 -9.22 19.26
N LYS A 261 35.50 -8.68 18.13
CA LYS A 261 36.92 -8.71 17.75
C LYS A 261 37.73 -7.72 18.57
N SER A 262 37.25 -6.49 18.75
CA SER A 262 37.96 -5.48 19.56
C SER A 262 38.14 -5.90 21.02
N ASN A 263 37.26 -6.77 21.55
CA ASN A 263 37.41 -7.33 22.90
C ASN A 263 38.31 -8.58 22.96
N LYS A 264 38.56 -9.26 21.83
CA LYS A 264 39.50 -10.39 21.74
C LYS A 264 40.94 -9.94 21.48
N ASP A 265 41.12 -8.82 20.78
CA ASP A 265 42.45 -8.31 20.41
C ASP A 265 43.25 -7.69 21.59
N ASN A 266 42.69 -7.71 22.81
CA ASN A 266 43.44 -7.38 24.04
C ASN A 266 44.11 -8.60 24.70
N ILE A 267 43.98 -9.80 24.13
CA ILE A 267 44.66 -11.01 24.63
C ILE A 267 45.22 -11.79 23.43
N GLU A 268 46.55 -11.78 23.32
CA GLU A 268 47.42 -12.57 22.45
C GLU A 268 47.69 -12.07 21.00
N HIS A 269 48.91 -11.53 20.86
CA HIS A 269 49.66 -11.51 19.62
C HIS A 269 49.80 -12.92 19.02
N SER A 270 49.23 -13.14 17.83
CA SER A 270 49.89 -13.97 16.81
C SER A 270 49.35 -13.69 15.41
N LYS A 271 50.30 -13.52 14.50
CA LYS A 271 50.13 -13.31 13.06
C LYS A 271 49.40 -14.49 12.44
N HIS A 272 48.17 -14.28 11.99
CA HIS A 272 47.66 -14.84 10.74
C HIS A 272 46.44 -14.03 10.32
N ILE A 273 46.65 -13.05 9.44
CA ILE A 273 45.58 -12.38 8.70
C ILE A 273 45.05 -13.43 7.72
N SER A 274 44.06 -14.22 8.14
CA SER A 274 43.24 -14.98 7.22
C SER A 274 42.26 -14.02 6.57
N VAL A 275 42.46 -13.84 5.26
CA VAL A 275 41.53 -13.20 4.34
C VAL A 275 40.20 -13.92 4.45
N PHE A 276 39.26 -13.35 5.22
CA PHE A 276 37.90 -13.83 5.25
C PHE A 276 37.19 -13.32 4.00
N SER A 277 36.87 -14.28 3.14
CA SER A 277 36.06 -14.17 1.93
C SER A 277 34.85 -13.25 2.12
N LEU A 278 34.64 -12.36 1.16
CA LEU A 278 33.48 -11.48 0.98
C LEU A 278 32.12 -12.22 0.96
N ASN A 279 32.11 -13.56 1.02
CA ASN A 279 30.90 -14.39 0.95
C ASN A 279 30.16 -14.59 2.28
N ASP A 280 30.73 -14.24 3.44
CA ASP A 280 30.03 -14.38 4.74
C ASP A 280 28.82 -13.43 4.88
N CYS A 281 28.73 -12.41 4.03
CA CYS A 281 27.66 -11.41 4.05
C CYS A 281 26.29 -11.97 3.62
N ASN A 282 26.24 -13.12 2.93
CA ASN A 282 24.98 -13.74 2.49
C ASN A 282 24.26 -14.52 3.59
N THR A 283 24.94 -14.83 4.69
CA THR A 283 24.37 -15.63 5.81
C THR A 283 23.30 -14.90 6.63
N CYS A 284 23.15 -13.58 6.48
CA CYS A 284 22.21 -12.76 7.27
C CYS A 284 20.80 -12.66 6.68
N ASN A 285 20.66 -12.94 5.38
CA ASN A 285 19.37 -12.92 4.69
C ASN A 285 18.69 -14.27 4.72
N ASP A 286 19.45 -15.36 4.60
CA ASP A 286 18.94 -16.73 4.61
C ASP A 286 18.76 -17.29 6.04
N THR A 287 17.52 -17.68 6.36
CA THR A 287 17.13 -18.29 7.63
C THR A 287 17.88 -19.61 7.90
N ILE A 288 18.25 -20.37 6.86
CA ILE A 288 18.94 -21.65 6.98
C ILE A 288 20.41 -21.42 7.39
N ALA A 289 21.09 -20.51 6.67
CA ALA A 289 22.47 -20.12 7.00
C ALA A 289 22.58 -19.49 8.39
N LEU A 290 21.59 -18.69 8.81
CA LEU A 290 21.55 -18.09 10.15
C LEU A 290 21.35 -19.13 11.26
N LYS A 291 20.55 -20.18 11.02
CA LYS A 291 20.39 -21.31 11.95
C LYS A 291 21.67 -22.14 12.08
N GLN A 292 22.40 -22.35 10.99
CA GLN A 292 23.73 -22.98 11.02
C GLN A 292 24.75 -22.12 11.78
N LYS A 293 24.75 -20.79 11.56
CA LYS A 293 25.60 -19.85 12.30
C LYS A 293 25.26 -19.80 13.79
N LEU A 294 23.99 -19.99 14.17
CA LEU A 294 23.56 -20.12 15.57
C LEU A 294 24.15 -21.37 16.26
N ALA A 295 24.34 -22.48 15.55
CA ALA A 295 24.94 -23.69 16.13
C ALA A 295 26.41 -23.49 16.50
N ASN A 296 27.14 -22.71 15.71
CA ASN A 296 28.60 -22.56 15.83
C ASN A 296 29.04 -21.28 16.57
N ASN A 297 28.13 -20.36 16.88
CA ASN A 297 28.46 -19.05 17.44
C ASN A 297 27.87 -18.85 18.86
N SER A 298 28.72 -18.97 19.88
CA SER A 298 28.34 -18.87 21.30
C SER A 298 27.76 -17.51 21.70
N SER A 299 28.21 -16.40 21.10
CA SER A 299 27.68 -15.07 21.41
C SER A 299 26.29 -14.84 20.81
N LEU A 300 26.03 -15.40 19.61
CA LEU A 300 24.68 -15.42 19.03
C LEU A 300 23.74 -16.29 19.89
N GLN A 301 24.20 -17.43 20.41
CA GLN A 301 23.43 -18.25 21.35
C GLN A 301 23.10 -17.50 22.64
N GLN A 302 24.06 -16.78 23.22
CA GLN A 302 23.82 -15.95 24.41
C GLN A 302 22.82 -14.82 24.12
N THR A 303 22.91 -14.19 22.94
CA THR A 303 21.95 -13.16 22.52
C THR A 303 20.54 -13.74 22.40
N VAL A 304 20.39 -14.90 21.75
CA VAL A 304 19.11 -15.59 21.61
C VAL A 304 18.58 -16.06 22.97
N LYS A 305 19.44 -16.53 23.87
CA LYS A 305 19.07 -16.92 25.24
C LYS A 305 18.56 -15.73 26.05
N ARG A 306 19.24 -14.59 25.97
CA ARG A 306 18.84 -13.34 26.62
C ARG A 306 17.53 -12.80 26.03
N LEU A 307 17.32 -12.95 24.72
CA LEU A 307 16.06 -12.59 24.05
C LEU A 307 14.90 -13.48 24.51
N LYS A 308 15.11 -14.81 24.59
CA LYS A 308 14.11 -15.74 25.13
C LYS A 308 13.75 -15.39 26.58
N MET A 309 14.73 -15.05 27.41
CA MET A 309 14.49 -14.60 28.78
C MET A 309 13.69 -13.28 28.82
N GLY A 310 14.00 -12.33 27.93
CA GLY A 310 13.25 -11.09 27.79
C GLY A 310 11.80 -11.31 27.38
N ILE A 311 11.56 -12.25 26.47
CA ILE A 311 10.20 -12.62 26.04
C ILE A 311 9.42 -13.27 27.20
N ASN A 312 10.06 -14.13 27.98
CA ASN A 312 9.41 -14.74 29.15
C ASN A 312 9.03 -13.70 30.22
N LEU A 313 9.83 -12.64 30.41
CA LEU A 313 9.61 -11.62 31.43
C LEU A 313 8.68 -10.48 30.98
N TYR A 314 8.68 -10.13 29.69
CA TYR A 314 8.00 -8.94 29.17
C TYR A 314 7.05 -9.22 28.01
N GLY A 315 6.81 -10.49 27.65
CA GLY A 315 6.01 -10.87 26.49
C GLY A 315 6.66 -10.47 25.17
N CYS A 316 5.88 -10.20 24.13
CA CYS A 316 6.40 -9.76 22.83
C CYS A 316 6.64 -8.23 22.73
N ASP A 317 6.81 -7.53 23.86
CA ASP A 317 7.13 -6.10 23.85
C ASP A 317 8.63 -5.86 23.60
N PHE A 318 9.03 -5.90 22.33
CA PHE A 318 10.42 -5.71 21.92
C PHE A 318 10.99 -4.32 22.26
N LYS A 319 10.14 -3.31 22.49
CA LYS A 319 10.59 -1.97 22.91
C LYS A 319 11.01 -1.98 24.37
N LYS A 320 10.25 -2.66 25.23
CA LYS A 320 10.59 -2.85 26.64
C LYS A 320 11.77 -3.80 26.81
N ILE A 321 11.80 -4.90 26.04
CA ILE A 321 12.91 -5.87 26.05
C ILE A 321 14.23 -5.21 25.63
N SER A 322 14.24 -4.45 24.52
CA SER A 322 15.43 -3.73 24.06
C SER A 322 16.01 -2.83 25.15
N LYS A 323 15.15 -2.03 25.81
CA LYS A 323 15.60 -1.11 26.86
C LYS A 323 16.05 -1.81 28.14
N ALA A 324 15.36 -2.88 28.55
CA ALA A 324 15.64 -3.56 29.81
C ALA A 324 16.81 -4.54 29.70
N MET A 325 16.85 -5.31 28.61
CA MET A 325 17.87 -6.33 28.38
C MET A 325 19.11 -5.76 27.70
N TRP A 326 19.03 -4.63 26.98
CA TRP A 326 20.16 -4.07 26.24
C TRP A 326 20.30 -2.55 26.42
N PRO A 327 20.39 -2.03 27.66
CA PRO A 327 20.34 -0.60 27.93
C PRO A 327 21.50 0.19 27.31
N GLN A 328 22.67 -0.44 27.13
CA GLN A 328 23.87 0.21 26.60
C GLN A 328 24.15 -0.13 25.13
N GLU A 329 23.42 -1.09 24.55
CA GLU A 329 23.63 -1.54 23.18
C GLU A 329 22.60 -0.85 22.26
N LYS A 330 22.92 0.38 21.84
CA LYS A 330 22.03 1.22 20.99
C LYS A 330 21.65 0.55 19.66
N TYR A 331 22.44 -0.40 19.20
CA TYR A 331 22.21 -1.19 18.00
C TYR A 331 21.15 -2.30 18.18
N MET A 332 20.84 -2.71 19.42
CA MET A 332 19.82 -3.72 19.74
C MET A 332 18.40 -3.11 19.72
N THR A 333 17.98 -2.69 18.53
CA THR A 333 16.68 -2.06 18.31
C THR A 333 15.51 -3.06 18.35
N PRO A 334 14.27 -2.62 18.60
CA PRO A 334 13.09 -3.49 18.60
C PRO A 334 12.93 -4.28 17.28
N SER A 335 13.27 -3.66 16.15
CA SER A 335 13.22 -4.29 14.83
C SER A 335 14.26 -5.43 14.68
N VAL A 336 15.44 -5.28 15.28
CA VAL A 336 16.47 -6.32 15.30
C VAL A 336 16.02 -7.51 16.14
N LEU A 337 15.45 -7.25 17.33
CA LEU A 337 14.94 -8.30 18.21
C LEU A 337 13.75 -9.05 17.59
N TYR A 338 12.84 -8.33 16.93
CA TYR A 338 11.73 -8.94 16.20
C TYR A 338 12.22 -9.86 15.07
N ASN A 339 13.25 -9.44 14.32
CA ASN A 339 13.83 -10.26 13.26
C ASN A 339 14.55 -11.50 13.80
N LEU A 340 15.29 -11.39 14.91
CA LEU A 340 15.88 -12.55 15.60
C LEU A 340 14.80 -13.52 16.07
N TYR A 341 13.74 -13.00 16.69
CA TYR A 341 12.62 -13.79 17.15
C TYR A 341 11.93 -14.53 15.99
N ARG A 342 11.60 -13.83 14.91
CA ARG A 342 10.95 -14.39 13.73
C ARG A 342 11.81 -15.45 13.02
N LYS A 343 13.12 -15.22 12.87
CA LYS A 343 14.00 -16.11 12.09
C LYS A 343 14.56 -17.29 12.88
N LEU A 344 14.77 -17.13 14.19
CA LEU A 344 15.50 -18.12 15.01
C LEU A 344 14.69 -18.73 16.16
N ILE A 345 13.58 -18.12 16.57
CA ILE A 345 12.79 -18.57 17.73
C ILE A 345 11.43 -19.12 17.31
N ILE A 346 10.70 -18.41 16.44
CA ILE A 346 9.51 -18.96 15.79
C ILE A 346 9.97 -20.03 14.79
N LYS A 347 9.40 -21.24 14.89
CA LYS A 347 9.73 -22.37 14.01
C LYS A 347 9.18 -22.16 12.61
#